data_AF-A0A5N6XDZ2-F1
#
_entry.id   AF-A0A5N6XDZ2-F1
#
_cell.length_a   1.000
_cell.length_b   1.000
_cell.length_c   1.000
_cell.angle_alpha   90.00
_cell.angle_beta   90.00
_cell.angle_gamma   90.00
#
_symmetry.space_group_name_H-M   'P 1'
#
loop_
_entity.id
_entity.type
_entity.pdbx_description
1 polymer ?
#
loop_
_entity_poly.entity_id
_entity_poly.type
_entity_poly.pdbx_seq_one_letter_code
_entity_poly.pdbx_strand_id
1 'polypeptide(L)'
;MASSLGDELHRFVNHFGSYYPGEEFQVDIPINNAGVSSNQYLNEKQQGPISPGEFGRVYRVNAMAPLLLTQAVAPYLPKGRSGRSVTVSSVSSSIGYQG
;
A
#
# COMPACT_ATOMS: atom_id res chain seq x y z
N MET A 1 -14.67 8.13 -8.37
CA MET A 1 -13.23 7.85 -8.11
C MET A 1 -12.96 6.52 -7.42
N ALA A 2 -13.96 5.65 -7.15
CA ALA A 2 -13.73 4.26 -6.72
C ALA A 2 -13.58 3.26 -7.88
N SER A 3 -13.67 3.74 -9.13
CA SER A 3 -13.75 2.92 -10.34
C SER A 3 -12.40 2.44 -10.90
N SER A 4 -11.24 2.85 -10.36
CA SER A 4 -9.94 2.45 -10.92
C SER A 4 -9.30 1.24 -10.24
N LEU A 5 -9.47 1.07 -8.92
CA LEU A 5 -8.79 0.00 -8.18
C LEU A 5 -9.38 -1.38 -8.49
N GLY A 6 -10.71 -1.48 -8.60
CA GLY A 6 -11.38 -2.73 -8.99
C GLY A 6 -10.99 -3.17 -10.40
N ASP A 7 -10.93 -2.24 -11.34
CA ASP A 7 -10.52 -2.52 -12.73
C ASP A 7 -9.06 -2.97 -12.80
N GLU A 8 -8.15 -2.30 -12.08
CA GLU A 8 -6.74 -2.70 -11.99
C GLU A 8 -6.56 -4.07 -11.32
N LEU A 9 -7.32 -4.35 -10.25
CA LEU A 9 -7.31 -5.65 -9.60
C LEU A 9 -7.81 -6.75 -10.56
N HIS A 10 -8.89 -6.50 -11.30
CA HIS A 10 -9.37 -7.43 -12.31
C HIS A 10 -8.32 -7.71 -13.39
N ARG A 11 -7.64 -6.66 -13.88
CA ARG A 11 -6.53 -6.83 -14.83
C ARG A 11 -5.39 -7.65 -14.25
N PHE A 12 -5.00 -7.37 -13.02
CA PHE A 12 -3.95 -8.10 -12.30
C PHE A 12 -4.31 -9.58 -12.16
N VAL A 13 -5.48 -9.89 -11.61
CA VAL A 13 -5.96 -11.27 -11.39
C VAL A 13 -6.06 -12.03 -12.71
N ASN A 14 -6.59 -11.40 -13.77
CA ASN A 14 -6.69 -12.04 -15.09
C ASN A 14 -5.30 -12.29 -15.70
N HIS A 15 -4.39 -11.32 -15.61
CA HIS A 15 -3.04 -11.45 -16.15
C HIS A 15 -2.29 -12.59 -15.46
N PHE A 16 -2.23 -12.57 -14.12
CA PHE A 16 -1.46 -13.56 -13.38
C PHE A 16 -2.16 -14.92 -13.27
N GLY A 17 -3.49 -14.96 -13.23
CA GLY A 17 -4.25 -16.21 -13.29
C GLY A 17 -4.08 -16.96 -14.60
N SER A 18 -3.76 -16.27 -15.70
CA SER A 18 -3.54 -16.91 -17.01
C SER A 18 -2.31 -17.83 -17.06
N TYR A 19 -1.35 -17.67 -16.14
CA TYR A 19 -0.16 -18.53 -16.07
C TYR A 19 -0.47 -19.95 -15.55
N TYR A 20 -1.58 -20.13 -14.82
CA TYR A 20 -1.99 -21.42 -14.23
C TYR A 20 -3.47 -21.70 -14.53
N PRO A 21 -3.81 -22.01 -15.79
CA PRO A 21 -5.19 -22.22 -16.20
C PRO A 21 -5.81 -23.42 -15.47
N GLY A 22 -6.97 -23.21 -14.83
CA GLY A 22 -7.70 -24.24 -14.08
C GLY A 22 -7.50 -24.20 -12.57
N GLU A 23 -6.59 -23.37 -12.07
CA GLU A 23 -6.42 -23.12 -10.64
C GLU A 23 -7.03 -21.76 -10.22
N GLU A 24 -7.50 -21.67 -8.97
CA GLU A 24 -7.99 -20.40 -8.40
C GLU A 24 -6.79 -19.49 -8.14
N PHE A 25 -6.80 -18.25 -8.67
CA PHE A 25 -5.74 -17.29 -8.42
C PHE A 25 -5.62 -16.97 -6.92
N GLN A 26 -4.41 -17.05 -6.38
CA GLN A 26 -4.12 -16.85 -4.96
C GLN A 26 -2.96 -15.86 -4.75
N VAL A 27 -3.08 -15.03 -3.70
CA VAL A 27 -2.01 -14.16 -3.21
C VAL A 27 -1.62 -14.64 -1.81
N ASP A 28 -0.53 -15.41 -1.72
CA ASP A 28 -0.10 -15.99 -0.44
C ASP A 28 0.47 -14.97 0.54
N ILE A 29 1.22 -13.99 0.01
CA ILE A 29 2.00 -13.03 0.80
C ILE A 29 1.90 -11.63 0.16
N PRO A 30 0.87 -10.82 0.47
CA PRO A 30 0.91 -9.39 0.18
C PRO A 30 2.03 -8.70 0.97
N ILE A 31 2.86 -7.92 0.26
CA ILE A 31 3.94 -7.11 0.84
C ILE A 31 3.64 -5.63 0.57
N ASN A 32 3.15 -4.92 1.58
CA ASN A 32 2.94 -3.48 1.55
C ASN A 32 4.27 -2.76 1.82
N ASN A 33 5.11 -2.68 0.78
CA ASN A 33 6.43 -2.03 0.83
C ASN A 33 6.44 -0.61 0.23
N ALA A 34 5.53 -0.30 -0.70
CA ALA A 34 5.51 1.00 -1.35
C ALA A 34 5.35 2.12 -0.30
N GLY A 35 6.27 3.08 -0.33
CA GLY A 35 6.33 4.16 0.65
C GLY A 35 7.04 5.38 0.11
N VAL A 36 6.65 6.55 0.58
CA VAL A 36 7.25 7.85 0.23
C VAL A 36 7.51 8.69 1.49
N SER A 37 8.55 9.52 1.44
CA SER A 37 8.87 10.53 2.45
C SER A 37 9.20 11.86 1.75
N SER A 38 9.25 12.94 2.51
CA SER A 38 9.70 14.26 2.05
C SER A 38 10.80 14.89 2.89
N ASN A 39 11.18 14.27 4.02
CA ASN A 39 12.24 14.73 4.92
C ASN A 39 12.21 16.26 5.16
N GLN A 40 11.01 16.81 5.33
CA GLN A 40 10.76 18.24 5.44
C GLN A 40 10.42 18.57 6.88
N TYR A 41 11.00 19.65 7.39
CA TYR A 41 10.57 20.22 8.66
C TYR A 41 9.15 20.79 8.57
N LEU A 42 8.41 20.73 9.68
CA LEU A 42 7.04 21.25 9.76
C LEU A 42 6.94 22.72 9.31
N ASN A 43 7.93 23.54 9.66
CA ASN A 43 8.05 24.95 9.29
C ASN A 43 9.43 25.21 8.65
N GLU A 44 9.69 24.56 7.53
CA GLU A 44 10.95 24.72 6.79
C GLU A 44 11.13 26.17 6.30
N LYS A 45 12.34 26.72 6.41
CA LYS A 45 12.64 28.11 6.05
C LYS A 45 12.69 28.33 4.54
N GLN A 46 13.19 27.34 3.80
CA GLN A 46 13.40 27.45 2.35
C GLN A 46 12.17 27.04 1.54
N GLN A 47 11.48 25.98 1.97
CA GLN A 47 10.35 25.39 1.26
C GLN A 47 8.99 25.83 1.83
N GLY A 48 8.98 26.53 2.97
CA GLY A 48 7.78 26.88 3.70
C GLY A 48 7.25 25.73 4.56
N PRO A 49 6.12 25.95 5.26
CA PRO A 49 5.50 24.92 6.08
C PRO A 49 5.01 23.74 5.26
N ILE A 50 4.86 22.58 5.91
CA ILE A 50 4.33 21.37 5.26
C ILE A 50 2.96 21.65 4.64
N SER A 51 2.80 21.29 3.36
CA SER A 51 1.53 21.51 2.66
C SER A 51 0.52 20.39 2.96
N PRO A 52 -0.79 20.67 2.98
CA PRO A 52 -1.82 19.63 3.06
C PRO A 52 -1.73 18.60 1.93
N GLY A 53 -1.28 19.02 0.75
CA GLY A 53 -1.07 18.15 -0.40
C GLY A 53 0.02 17.12 -0.14
N GLU A 54 1.13 17.55 0.46
CA GLU A 54 2.25 16.67 0.78
C GLU A 54 1.91 15.69 1.91
N PHE A 55 1.27 16.18 2.99
CA PHE A 55 0.71 15.32 4.02
C PHE A 55 -0.22 14.26 3.42
N GLY A 56 -1.14 14.69 2.54
CA GLY A 56 -2.05 13.80 1.86
C GLY A 56 -1.35 12.78 0.98
N ARG A 57 -0.28 13.14 0.27
CA ARG A 57 0.50 12.22 -0.57
C ARG A 57 1.12 11.10 0.28
N VAL A 58 1.82 11.46 1.36
CA VAL A 58 2.48 10.51 2.26
C VAL A 58 1.46 9.59 2.92
N TYR A 59 0.37 10.13 3.49
CA TYR A 59 -0.65 9.31 4.15
C TYR A 59 -1.42 8.42 3.18
N ARG A 60 -1.69 8.88 1.95
CA ARG A 60 -2.34 8.05 0.94
C ARG A 60 -1.48 6.85 0.56
N VAL A 61 -0.19 7.05 0.33
CA VAL A 61 0.72 5.97 -0.07
C VAL A 61 1.07 5.05 1.10
N ASN A 62 1.44 5.61 2.25
CA ASN A 62 2.06 4.83 3.33
C ASN A 62 1.05 4.19 4.29
N ALA A 63 -0.18 4.69 4.36
CA ALA A 63 -1.19 4.22 5.32
C ALA A 63 -2.49 3.78 4.65
N MET A 64 -3.10 4.65 3.84
CA MET A 64 -4.39 4.34 3.21
C MET A 64 -4.26 3.25 2.14
N ALA A 65 -3.26 3.31 1.26
CA ALA A 65 -3.10 2.31 0.21
C ALA A 65 -2.86 0.89 0.75
N PRO A 66 -1.99 0.65 1.76
CA PRO A 66 -1.86 -0.67 2.38
C PRO A 66 -3.19 -1.25 2.89
N LEU A 67 -4.03 -0.42 3.49
CA LEU A 67 -5.36 -0.84 3.95
C LEU A 67 -6.25 -1.23 2.76
N LEU A 68 -6.39 -0.34 1.76
CA LEU A 68 -7.28 -0.56 0.62
C LEU A 68 -6.82 -1.73 -0.26
N LEU A 69 -5.51 -1.90 -0.45
CA LEU A 69 -4.95 -3.03 -1.18
C LEU A 69 -5.18 -4.34 -0.43
N THR A 70 -5.00 -4.36 0.89
CA THR A 70 -5.29 -5.55 1.71
C THR A 70 -6.77 -5.93 1.61
N GLN A 71 -7.69 -4.95 1.61
CA GLN A 71 -9.12 -5.19 1.39
C GLN A 71 -9.40 -5.74 -0.01
N ALA A 72 -8.76 -5.17 -1.03
CA ALA A 72 -8.93 -5.59 -2.42
C ALA A 72 -8.47 -7.03 -2.65
N VAL A 73 -7.34 -7.45 -2.07
CA VAL A 73 -6.79 -8.80 -2.25
C VAL A 73 -7.40 -9.84 -1.30
N ALA A 74 -8.19 -9.42 -0.30
CA ALA A 74 -8.77 -10.31 0.71
C ALA A 74 -9.48 -11.56 0.15
N PRO A 75 -10.25 -11.49 -0.97
CA PRO A 75 -10.88 -12.67 -1.57
C PRO A 75 -9.89 -13.72 -2.09
N TYR A 76 -8.67 -13.31 -2.42
CA TYR A 76 -7.61 -14.14 -3.00
C TYR A 76 -6.59 -14.61 -1.96
N LEU A 77 -6.81 -14.34 -0.66
CA LEU A 77 -5.92 -14.80 0.40
C LEU A 77 -6.18 -16.28 0.74
N PRO A 78 -5.16 -17.01 1.22
CA PRO A 78 -5.34 -18.41 1.59
C PRO A 78 -6.36 -18.60 2.72
N LYS A 79 -7.34 -19.48 2.50
CA LYS A 79 -8.40 -19.80 3.46
C LYS A 79 -7.91 -20.69 4.62
N GLY A 80 -6.77 -21.36 4.45
CA GLY A 80 -6.21 -22.36 5.38
C GLY A 80 -5.22 -21.83 6.43
N ARG A 81 -5.23 -20.52 6.74
CA ARG A 81 -4.27 -19.87 7.68
C ARG A 81 -2.79 -19.95 7.25
N SER A 82 -2.51 -20.36 6.02
CA SER A 82 -1.17 -20.37 5.44
C SER A 82 -0.71 -18.97 4.99
N GLY A 83 -1.64 -18.04 4.78
CA GLY A 83 -1.33 -16.69 4.33
C GLY A 83 -0.47 -15.89 5.31
N ARG A 84 0.28 -14.94 4.78
CA ARG A 84 1.08 -13.96 5.55
C ARG A 84 0.83 -12.57 5.00
N SER A 85 0.96 -11.54 5.83
CA SER A 85 1.02 -10.16 5.33
C SER A 85 2.24 -9.48 5.95
N VAL A 86 2.93 -8.69 5.13
CA VAL A 86 4.10 -7.93 5.57
C VAL A 86 3.84 -6.48 5.21
N THR A 87 3.94 -5.59 6.20
CA THR A 87 3.88 -4.15 5.99
C THR A 87 5.17 -3.54 6.48
N VAL A 88 5.82 -2.75 5.62
CA VAL A 88 7.05 -2.05 5.98
C VAL A 88 6.69 -0.82 6.78
N SER A 89 7.14 -0.81 8.05
CA SER A 89 7.12 0.37 8.90
C SER A 89 8.53 0.95 9.02
N SER A 90 8.67 2.01 9.81
CA SER A 90 9.95 2.65 10.10
C SER A 90 10.12 2.85 11.60
N VAL A 91 11.37 2.82 12.09
CA VAL A 91 11.71 3.23 13.46
C VAL A 91 11.20 4.65 13.74
N SER A 92 11.23 5.53 12.73
CA SER A 92 10.70 6.91 12.84
C SER A 92 9.21 6.97 13.21
N SER A 93 8.43 5.93 12.92
CA SER A 93 7.03 5.84 13.35
C SER A 93 6.88 5.58 14.84
N SER A 94 7.87 4.93 15.46
CA SER A 94 7.85 4.56 16.88
C SER A 94 8.45 5.63 17.78
N ILE A 95 9.50 6.32 17.32
CA ILE A 95 10.27 7.27 18.14
C ILE A 95 10.25 8.71 17.62
N GLY A 96 9.61 8.96 16.47
CA GLY A 96 9.71 10.23 15.75
C GLY A 96 11.01 10.35 14.97
N TYR A 97 11.03 11.30 14.03
CA TYR A 97 12.26 11.68 13.31
C TYR A 97 12.19 13.16 12.97
N GLN A 98 13.35 13.81 12.97
CA GLN A 98 13.45 15.22 12.66
C GLN A 98 13.70 15.38 11.16
N GLY A 99 12.70 15.88 10.43
CA GLY A 99 12.80 16.15 8.99
C GLY A 99 13.16 14.91 8.21
#